data_AF-A0A1F5GVG2-F1
#
_entry.id   AF-A0A1F5GVG2-F1
#
_cell.length_a   1.000
_cell.length_b   1.000
_cell.length_c   1.000
_cell.angle_alpha   90.00
_cell.angle_beta   90.00
_cell.angle_gamma   90.00
#
_symmetry.space_group_name_H-M   'P 1'
#
loop_
_entity.id
_entity.type
_entity.pdbx_description
1 polymer ?
#
loop_
_entity_poly.entity_id
_entity_poly.type
_entity_poly.pdbx_seq_one_letter_code
_entity_poly.pdbx_strand_id
1 'polypeptide(L)'
;MKVLRRNIYIDIDGVILTRGATPALHLNKFLDYILNNYSVFWLTSRCRGDSKYTVNYLSQFLLPEIISLLKKIKPTNFLIDKTEAIDFDKNFFWLDEEIFASEANTLIEHDKYDSWIEVNLIKNPNQLLHLIKKKLLYQKN
;
A
#
# COMPACT_ATOMS: atom_id res chain seq x y z
N MET A 1 22.57 -15.16 -1.01
CA MET A 1 22.32 -13.72 -0.84
C MET A 1 20.82 -13.48 -0.81
N LYS A 2 20.24 -12.98 0.29
CA LYS A 2 18.83 -12.54 0.31
C LYS A 2 18.77 -11.26 -0.51
N VAL A 3 18.12 -11.28 -1.66
CA VAL A 3 17.74 -10.05 -2.35
C VAL A 3 16.94 -9.20 -1.35
N LEU A 4 17.43 -8.02 -0.99
CA LEU A 4 16.71 -7.09 -0.13
C LEU A 4 15.44 -6.66 -0.88
N ARG A 5 14.30 -7.29 -0.56
CA ARG A 5 12.99 -6.90 -1.09
C ARG A 5 12.66 -5.50 -0.56
N ARG A 6 12.42 -4.55 -1.46
CA ARG A 6 11.93 -3.21 -1.10
C ARG A 6 10.60 -3.32 -0.34
N ASN A 7 10.31 -2.36 0.52
CA ASN A 7 9.05 -2.32 1.24
C ASN A 7 7.94 -1.71 0.37
N ILE A 8 6.71 -2.16 0.55
CA ILE A 8 5.50 -1.48 0.07
C ILE A 8 4.60 -1.27 1.26
N TYR A 9 4.22 -0.02 1.50
CA TYR A 9 3.20 0.40 2.44
C TYR A 9 1.91 0.67 1.66
N ILE A 10 0.79 0.11 2.09
CA ILE A 10 -0.47 0.17 1.35
C ILE A 10 -1.64 0.56 2.25
N ASP A 11 -2.39 1.59 1.85
CA ASP A 11 -3.68 1.92 2.46
C ASP A 11 -4.81 1.04 1.91
N ILE A 12 -6.01 1.15 2.48
CA ILE A 12 -7.20 0.43 2.06
C ILE A 12 -8.07 1.30 1.16
N ASP A 13 -8.48 2.45 1.66
CA ASP A 13 -9.44 3.32 0.98
C ASP A 13 -8.74 4.03 -0.18
N GLY A 14 -9.33 3.97 -1.37
CA GLY A 14 -8.72 4.48 -2.60
C GLY A 14 -7.68 3.57 -3.25
N VAL A 15 -7.28 2.45 -2.60
CA VAL A 15 -6.24 1.53 -3.10
C VAL A 15 -6.74 0.10 -3.26
N ILE A 16 -7.15 -0.54 -2.16
CA ILE A 16 -7.72 -1.90 -2.16
C ILE A 16 -9.20 -1.83 -2.53
N LEU A 17 -9.91 -0.90 -1.89
CA LEU A 17 -11.28 -0.56 -2.19
C LEU A 17 -11.31 0.84 -2.80
N THR A 18 -12.20 1.07 -3.76
CA THR A 18 -12.55 2.44 -4.15
C THR A 18 -13.27 3.14 -2.99
N ARG A 19 -13.40 4.48 -3.05
CA ARG A 19 -14.22 5.23 -2.08
C ARG A 19 -15.68 4.77 -1.99
N GLY A 20 -16.18 4.04 -2.99
CA GLY A 20 -17.50 3.41 -3.00
C GLY A 20 -17.54 2.00 -2.39
N ALA A 21 -16.49 1.59 -1.67
CA ALA A 21 -16.33 0.26 -1.08
C ALA A 21 -16.39 -0.90 -2.08
N THR A 22 -16.02 -0.65 -3.33
CA THR A 22 -15.89 -1.69 -4.36
C THR A 22 -14.43 -2.12 -4.53
N PRO A 23 -14.15 -3.41 -4.80
CA PRO A 23 -12.77 -3.85 -5.05
C PRO A 23 -12.14 -3.11 -6.23
N ALA A 24 -10.90 -2.66 -6.08
CA ALA A 24 -10.15 -2.05 -7.18
C ALA A 24 -9.97 -3.02 -8.36
N LEU A 25 -10.02 -2.51 -9.59
CA LEU A 25 -9.80 -3.35 -10.77
C LEU A 25 -8.38 -3.94 -10.75
N HIS A 26 -8.28 -5.21 -11.13
CA HIS A 26 -7.03 -5.99 -11.14
C HIS A 26 -6.40 -6.23 -9.76
N LEU A 27 -7.12 -6.00 -8.66
CA LEU A 27 -6.62 -6.16 -7.30
C LEU A 27 -5.93 -7.51 -7.06
N ASN A 28 -6.54 -8.62 -7.49
CA ASN A 28 -5.95 -9.95 -7.31
C ASN A 28 -4.57 -10.08 -7.97
N LYS A 29 -4.47 -9.68 -9.25
CA LYS A 29 -3.20 -9.70 -10.01
C LYS A 29 -2.15 -8.77 -9.37
N PHE A 30 -2.60 -7.62 -8.86
CA PHE A 30 -1.75 -6.65 -8.21
C PHE A 30 -1.18 -7.19 -6.89
N LEU A 31 -2.02 -7.73 -6.02
CA LEU A 31 -1.61 -8.34 -4.75
C LEU A 31 -0.65 -9.50 -4.97
N ASP A 32 -0.97 -10.41 -5.90
CA ASP A 32 -0.08 -11.51 -6.27
C ASP A 32 1.30 -11.00 -6.70
N TYR A 33 1.35 -9.97 -7.55
CA TYR A 33 2.60 -9.38 -7.98
C TYR A 33 3.39 -8.80 -6.80
N ILE A 34 2.78 -7.92 -6.00
CA ILE A 34 3.53 -7.22 -4.94
C ILE A 34 3.98 -8.17 -3.82
N LEU A 35 3.17 -9.16 -3.45
CA LEU A 35 3.50 -10.11 -2.38
C LEU A 35 4.62 -11.08 -2.78
N ASN A 36 4.74 -11.40 -4.07
CA ASN A 36 5.83 -12.24 -4.56
C ASN A 36 7.16 -11.49 -4.68
N ASN A 37 7.14 -10.16 -4.86
CA ASN A 37 8.33 -9.36 -5.19
C ASN A 37 8.82 -8.44 -4.05
N TYR A 38 7.96 -8.08 -3.09
CA TYR A 38 8.23 -7.04 -2.08
C TYR A 38 7.92 -7.54 -0.66
N SER A 39 8.34 -6.77 0.34
CA SER A 39 7.79 -6.89 1.70
C SER A 39 6.63 -5.91 1.82
N VAL A 40 5.41 -6.42 1.96
CA VAL A 40 4.20 -5.59 1.96
C VAL A 40 3.68 -5.40 3.38
N PHE A 41 3.34 -4.15 3.71
CA PHE A 41 2.91 -3.70 5.02
C PHE A 41 1.61 -2.91 4.89
N TRP A 42 0.68 -3.14 5.80
CA TRP A 42 -0.46 -2.25 5.96
C TRP A 42 0.01 -0.88 6.39
N LEU A 43 -0.59 0.18 5.86
CA LEU A 43 -0.39 1.54 6.36
C LEU A 43 -1.73 2.27 6.36
N THR A 44 -2.58 1.86 7.28
CA THR A 44 -3.98 2.23 7.35
C THR A 44 -4.43 2.30 8.80
N SER A 45 -5.32 3.23 9.13
CA SER A 45 -5.85 3.39 10.50
C SER A 45 -6.63 2.18 11.00
N ARG A 46 -7.03 1.28 10.09
CA ARG A 46 -7.70 -0.01 10.36
C ARG A 46 -6.74 -1.14 10.72
N CYS A 47 -5.42 -0.92 10.68
CA CYS A 47 -4.39 -1.87 11.12
C CYS A 47 -3.56 -1.24 12.23
N ARG A 48 -3.66 -1.78 13.45
CA ARG A 48 -3.03 -1.23 14.66
C ARG A 48 -2.19 -2.28 15.36
N GLY A 49 -1.17 -2.78 14.67
CA GLY A 49 -0.30 -3.88 15.12
C GLY A 49 -0.88 -5.28 14.90
N ASP A 50 -2.19 -5.41 14.62
CA ASP A 50 -2.84 -6.67 14.28
C ASP A 50 -3.65 -6.53 12.98
N SER A 51 -3.45 -7.46 12.05
CA SER A 51 -4.14 -7.51 10.76
C SER A 51 -5.50 -8.21 10.84
N LYS A 52 -5.84 -8.90 11.94
CA LYS A 52 -7.07 -9.70 12.06
C LYS A 52 -8.33 -8.87 11.84
N TYR A 53 -8.43 -7.70 12.49
CA TYR A 53 -9.55 -6.80 12.30
C TYR A 53 -9.61 -6.26 10.86
N THR A 54 -8.47 -5.84 10.33
CA THR A 54 -8.32 -5.33 8.96
C THR A 54 -8.81 -6.34 7.91
N VAL A 55 -8.37 -7.59 8.03
CA VAL A 55 -8.76 -8.68 7.12
C VAL A 55 -10.24 -9.03 7.27
N ASN A 56 -10.77 -9.06 8.50
CA ASN A 56 -12.19 -9.33 8.75
C ASN A 56 -13.11 -8.23 8.19
N TYR A 57 -12.67 -6.98 8.26
CA TYR A 57 -13.37 -5.87 7.61
C TYR A 57 -13.41 -6.09 6.09
N LEU A 58 -12.25 -6.36 5.47
CA LEU A 58 -12.14 -6.53 4.03
C LEU A 58 -12.87 -7.78 3.49
N SER A 59 -13.07 -8.82 4.31
CA SER A 59 -13.83 -10.01 3.89
C SER A 59 -15.31 -9.77 3.61
N GLN A 60 -15.84 -8.60 4.00
CA GLN A 60 -17.21 -8.20 3.64
C GLN A 60 -17.32 -7.75 2.18
N PHE A 61 -16.20 -7.42 1.53
CA PHE A 61 -16.15 -6.84 0.20
C PHE A 61 -15.39 -7.71 -0.82
N LEU A 62 -14.50 -8.57 -0.35
CA LEU A 62 -13.54 -9.29 -1.20
C LEU A 62 -13.78 -10.80 -1.18
N LEU A 63 -13.45 -11.44 -2.31
CA LEU A 63 -13.53 -12.89 -2.46
C LEU A 63 -12.50 -13.61 -1.55
N PRO A 64 -12.78 -14.85 -1.10
CA PRO A 64 -11.92 -15.60 -0.18
C PRO A 64 -10.47 -15.74 -0.64
N GLU A 65 -10.22 -15.89 -1.94
CA GLU A 65 -8.88 -15.99 -2.51
C GLU A 65 -8.07 -14.70 -2.34
N ILE A 66 -8.71 -13.53 -2.49
CA ILE A 66 -8.08 -12.24 -2.24
C ILE A 66 -7.79 -12.09 -0.75
N ILE A 67 -8.72 -12.51 0.12
CA ILE A 67 -8.53 -12.50 1.56
C ILE A 67 -7.34 -13.36 1.99
N SER A 68 -7.12 -14.50 1.33
CA SER A 68 -5.93 -15.33 1.55
C SER A 68 -4.62 -14.59 1.25
N LEU A 69 -4.60 -13.74 0.22
CA LEU A 69 -3.45 -12.89 -0.09
C LEU A 69 -3.26 -11.80 0.96
N LEU A 70 -4.32 -11.13 1.39
CA LEU A 70 -4.26 -10.04 2.38
C LEU A 70 -3.70 -10.49 3.73
N LYS A 71 -3.91 -11.74 4.12
CA LYS A 71 -3.30 -12.33 5.34
C LYS A 71 -1.77 -12.38 5.30
N LYS A 72 -1.15 -12.22 4.13
CA LYS A 72 0.31 -12.19 3.96
C LYS A 72 0.89 -10.78 4.14
N ILE A 73 0.06 -9.74 4.17
CA ILE A 73 0.48 -8.36 4.41
C ILE A 73 0.78 -8.20 5.90
N LYS A 74 1.93 -7.59 6.20
CA LYS A 74 2.41 -7.42 7.57
C LYS A 74 1.70 -6.26 8.25
N PRO A 75 1.33 -6.37 9.54
CA PRO A 75 0.78 -5.24 10.27
C PRO A 75 1.85 -4.17 10.50
N THR A 76 1.41 -2.93 10.61
CA THR A 76 2.17 -1.82 11.19
C THR A 76 1.35 -1.18 12.30
N ASN A 77 1.95 -0.24 13.03
CA ASN A 77 1.26 0.51 14.05
C ASN A 77 1.81 1.94 14.07
N PHE A 78 0.92 2.92 14.20
CA PHE A 78 1.22 4.33 14.39
C PHE A 78 0.17 4.94 15.32
N LEU A 79 0.51 6.01 16.02
CA LEU A 79 -0.39 6.67 16.95
C LEU A 79 -1.14 7.83 16.29
N ILE A 80 -0.41 8.73 15.62
CA ILE A 80 -0.94 9.97 15.08
C ILE A 80 -0.81 9.98 13.57
N ASP A 81 0.42 9.80 13.07
CA ASP A 81 0.78 10.00 11.68
C ASP A 81 1.27 8.68 11.06
N LYS A 82 0.83 8.35 9.84
CA LYS A 82 1.22 7.09 9.18
C LYS A 82 2.74 6.98 9.04
N THR A 83 3.45 8.09 8.91
CA THR A 83 4.92 8.09 8.73
C THR A 83 5.68 7.52 9.93
N GLU A 84 5.09 7.48 11.13
CA GLU A 84 5.67 6.81 12.32
C GLU A 84 5.95 5.31 12.09
N ALA A 85 5.18 4.68 11.20
CA ALA A 85 5.29 3.26 10.89
C ALA A 85 6.23 2.95 9.71
N ILE A 86 6.77 3.98 9.04
CA ILE A 86 7.63 3.85 7.87
C ILE A 86 9.10 3.65 8.30
N ASP A 87 9.75 2.67 7.70
CA ASP A 87 11.18 2.43 7.85
C ASP A 87 11.94 3.24 6.80
N PHE A 88 12.35 4.46 7.18
CA PHE A 88 13.02 5.43 6.31
C PHE A 88 14.45 5.03 5.92
N ASP A 89 15.07 4.07 6.62
CA ASP A 89 16.39 3.52 6.29
C ASP A 89 16.34 2.59 5.07
N LYS A 90 15.14 2.27 4.57
CA LYS A 90 14.92 1.40 3.41
C LYS A 90 14.35 2.17 2.22
N ASN A 91 14.54 1.58 1.04
CA ASN A 91 13.78 1.99 -0.14
C ASN A 91 12.38 1.37 -0.07
N PHE A 92 11.36 2.21 -0.27
CA PHE A 92 9.97 1.78 -0.20
C PHE A 92 9.11 2.44 -1.28
N PHE A 93 7.91 1.90 -1.45
CA PHE A 93 6.79 2.60 -2.06
C PHE A 93 5.68 2.75 -1.03
N TRP A 94 5.00 3.87 -1.03
CA TRP A 94 3.78 4.08 -0.28
C TRP A 94 2.65 4.37 -1.24
N LEU A 95 1.68 3.46 -1.27
CA LEU A 95 0.49 3.55 -2.11
C LEU A 95 -0.67 4.08 -1.27
N ASP A 96 -1.10 5.28 -1.61
CA ASP A 96 -2.20 5.98 -0.96
C ASP A 96 -2.92 6.87 -1.97
N GLU A 97 -4.22 7.09 -1.79
CA GLU A 97 -4.94 8.04 -2.64
C GLU A 97 -4.58 9.49 -2.32
N GLU A 98 -4.25 9.75 -1.06
CA GLU A 98 -3.96 11.08 -0.54
C GLU A 98 -3.10 10.94 0.72
N ILE A 99 -2.18 11.89 0.92
CA ILE A 99 -1.39 12.00 2.15
C ILE A 99 -1.62 13.36 2.78
N PHE A 100 -1.57 13.43 4.11
CA PHE A 100 -1.69 14.68 4.84
C PHE A 100 -0.46 15.57 4.65
N ALA A 101 -0.62 16.87 4.92
CA ALA A 101 0.48 17.82 4.84
C ALA A 101 1.64 17.45 5.79
N SER A 102 1.34 16.91 6.98
CA SER A 102 2.35 16.41 7.92
C SER A 102 3.13 15.24 7.32
N GLU A 103 2.43 14.27 6.75
CA GLU A 103 3.01 13.09 6.10
C GLU A 103 3.91 13.49 4.92
N ALA A 104 3.46 14.44 4.09
CA ALA A 104 4.23 15.00 3.00
C ALA A 104 5.52 15.69 3.49
N ASN A 105 5.41 16.50 4.55
CA ASN A 105 6.58 17.17 5.15
C ASN A 105 7.59 16.16 5.69
N THR A 106 7.15 15.15 6.43
CA THR A 106 8.04 14.09 6.93
C THR A 106 8.74 13.36 5.77
N LEU A 107 8.03 13.04 4.69
CA LEU A 107 8.66 12.43 3.52
C LEU A 107 9.72 13.35 2.88
N ILE A 108 9.48 14.67 2.84
CA ILE A 108 10.45 15.65 2.32
C ILE A 108 11.68 15.74 3.23
N GLU A 109 11.48 15.83 4.55
CA GLU A 109 12.57 15.88 5.54
C GLU A 109 13.50 14.68 5.47
N HIS A 110 12.99 13.53 5.03
CA HIS A 110 13.75 12.30 4.82
C HIS A 110 14.24 12.07 3.38
N ASP A 111 14.05 13.03 2.46
CA ASP A 111 14.35 12.89 1.01
C ASP A 111 13.64 11.69 0.34
N LYS A 112 12.43 11.35 0.81
CA LYS A 112 11.60 10.21 0.35
C LYS A 112 10.26 10.59 -0.25
N TYR A 113 10.00 11.87 -0.57
CA TYR A 113 8.71 12.29 -1.15
C TYR A 113 8.31 11.49 -2.39
N ASP A 114 9.25 11.24 -3.30
CA ASP A 114 9.03 10.45 -4.52
C ASP A 114 8.69 8.95 -4.24
N SER A 115 8.76 8.49 -2.98
CA SER A 115 8.37 7.12 -2.58
C SER A 115 6.87 6.98 -2.42
N TRP A 116 6.15 8.08 -2.24
CA TRP A 116 4.71 8.09 -2.33
C TRP A 116 4.26 8.02 -3.80
N ILE A 117 3.28 7.16 -4.05
CA ILE A 117 2.60 7.04 -5.34
C ILE A 117 1.12 7.30 -5.08
N GLU A 118 0.62 8.44 -5.57
CA GLU A 118 -0.80 8.74 -5.59
C GLU A 118 -1.56 7.66 -6.37
N VAL A 119 -2.49 6.97 -5.70
CA VAL A 119 -3.41 6.02 -6.32
C VAL A 119 -4.75 6.73 -6.53
N ASN A 120 -5.03 7.08 -7.78
CA ASN A 120 -6.24 7.76 -8.19
C ASN A 120 -7.11 6.87 -9.09
N LEU A 121 -7.87 5.96 -8.48
CA LEU A 121 -8.72 5.01 -9.20
C LEU A 121 -9.91 5.68 -9.91
N ILE A 122 -10.26 6.92 -9.54
CA ILE A 122 -11.30 7.71 -10.23
C ILE A 122 -10.76 8.16 -11.60
N LYS A 123 -9.57 8.77 -11.63
CA LYS A 123 -8.92 9.21 -12.87
C LYS A 123 -8.41 8.04 -13.70
N ASN A 124 -7.94 6.97 -13.05
CA ASN A 124 -7.36 5.81 -13.71
C ASN A 124 -7.83 4.49 -13.07
N PRO A 125 -9.00 3.96 -13.46
CA PRO A 125 -9.53 2.73 -12.89
C PRO A 125 -8.62 1.50 -13.03
N ASN A 126 -7.73 1.48 -14.02
CA ASN A 126 -6.78 0.40 -14.27
C ASN A 126 -5.39 0.64 -13.65
N GLN A 127 -5.24 1.64 -12.77
CA GLN A 127 -3.92 2.06 -12.27
C GLN A 127 -3.13 0.92 -11.63
N LEU A 128 -3.76 0.03 -10.86
CA LEU A 128 -3.07 -1.12 -10.26
C LEU A 128 -2.38 -1.99 -11.32
N LEU A 129 -3.01 -2.21 -12.48
CA LEU A 129 -2.40 -2.95 -13.59
C LEU A 129 -1.21 -2.17 -14.20
N HIS A 130 -1.32 -0.84 -14.31
CA HIS A 130 -0.22 0.00 -14.79
C HIS A 130 0.99 -0.04 -13.85
N LEU A 131 0.75 -0.04 -12.54
CA LEU A 131 1.80 -0.14 -11.52
C LEU A 131 2.58 -1.46 -11.63
N ILE A 132 1.90 -2.58 -11.89
CA ILE A 132 2.54 -3.89 -12.18
C ILE A 132 3.41 -3.78 -13.43
N LYS A 133 2.85 -3.29 -14.54
CA LYS A 133 3.55 -3.19 -15.83
C LYS A 133 4.80 -2.33 -15.74
N LYS A 134 4.74 -1.26 -14.94
CA LYS A 134 5.86 -0.37 -14.64
C LYS A 134 6.74 -0.86 -13.49
N LYS A 135 6.50 -2.06 -12.93
CA LYS A 135 7.25 -2.64 -11.80
C LYS A 135 7.39 -1.70 -10.59
N LEU A 136 6.38 -0.83 -10.36
CA LEU A 136 6.41 0.29 -9.42
C LEU A 136 7.74 1.07 -9.53
N LEU A 137 7.92 1.85 -10.61
CA LEU A 137 9.17 2.56 -10.87
C LEU A 137 9.23 3.94 -10.19
N TYR A 138 10.36 4.18 -9.52
CA TYR A 138 11.01 5.49 -9.42
C TYR A 138 11.78 5.73 -10.72
N GLN A 139 11.59 6.87 -11.38
CA GLN A 139 12.54 7.39 -12.38
C GLN A 139 13.07 8.73 -11.86
N LYS A 140 14.19 8.71 -11.13
CA LYS A 140 15.08 9.88 -11.09
C LYS A 140 16.07 9.67 -12.23
N ASN A 141 16.03 10.56 -13.22
CA ASN A 141 17.16 10.77 -14.14
C ASN A 141 18.35 11.30 -13.34
#